data_AF-A0A2V7YDM2-F1
#
_entry.id   AF-A0A2V7YDM2-F1
#
_cell.length_a   1.000
_cell.length_b   1.000
_cell.length_c   1.000
_cell.angle_alpha   90.00
_cell.angle_beta   90.00
_cell.angle_gamma   90.00
#
_symmetry.space_group_name_H-M   'P 1'
#
loop_
_entity.id
_entity.type
_entity.pdbx_description
1 polymer ?
#
loop_
_entity_poly.entity_id
_entity_poly.type
_entity_poly.pdbx_seq_one_letter_code
_entity_poly.pdbx_strand_id
1 'polypeptide(L)'
;MVAPIAHEARLFDSTDESLRALIRLTAESQRILSDVYHPDGFNVGMNFGHVAGAGVADHYHLHVVPRWSGDSNFMTVTARTRVVPEDLDVTFDKLQPHFKKLRKDFAGS
;
A
#
# COMPACT_ATOMS: atom_id res chain seq x y z
N MET A 1 0.31 2.69 1.24
CA MET A 1 -0.88 2.09 1.89
C MET A 1 -2.11 2.73 1.29
N VAL A 2 -3.22 2.00 1.25
CA VAL A 2 -4.54 2.50 0.82
C VAL A 2 -5.46 2.43 2.03
N ALA A 3 -6.16 3.51 2.36
CA ALA A 3 -7.01 3.59 3.54
C ALA A 3 -8.30 4.35 3.21
N PRO A 4 -9.43 4.01 3.85
CA PRO A 4 -10.67 4.79 3.71
C PRO A 4 -10.48 6.20 4.28
N ILE A 5 -11.35 7.13 3.86
CA ILE A 5 -11.43 8.47 4.47
C ILE A 5 -12.13 8.40 5.82
N ALA A 6 -13.15 7.56 5.94
CA ALA A 6 -13.88 7.35 7.18
C ALA A 6 -13.00 6.60 8.20
N HIS A 7 -13.06 7.04 9.46
CA HIS A 7 -12.32 6.39 10.54
C HIS A 7 -13.05 5.12 10.98
N GLU A 8 -12.69 4.00 10.37
CA GLU A 8 -13.32 2.69 10.59
C GLU A 8 -12.25 1.64 10.91
N ALA A 9 -12.47 0.86 11.97
CA ALA A 9 -11.53 -0.15 12.41
C ALA A 9 -11.62 -1.46 11.61
N ARG A 10 -12.78 -1.73 11.00
CA ARG A 10 -13.10 -3.04 10.42
C ARG A 10 -13.70 -2.88 9.03
N LEU A 11 -13.38 -3.83 8.16
CA LEU A 11 -13.81 -3.78 6.75
C LEU A 11 -15.34 -3.83 6.60
N PHE A 12 -16.03 -4.54 7.49
CA PHE A 12 -17.50 -4.69 7.44
C PHE A 12 -18.25 -3.48 7.99
N ASP A 13 -17.56 -2.48 8.54
CA ASP A 13 -18.17 -1.20 8.92
C ASP A 13 -18.30 -0.27 7.70
N SER A 14 -17.58 -0.56 6.60
CA SER A 14 -17.55 0.28 5.40
C SER A 14 -18.74 0.09 4.48
N THR A 15 -19.09 1.15 3.75
CA THR A 15 -20.04 1.07 2.64
C THR A 15 -19.47 0.31 1.44
N ASP A 16 -20.34 -0.30 0.63
CA ASP A 16 -19.95 -0.94 -0.62
C ASP A 16 -19.18 -0.01 -1.57
N GLU A 17 -19.53 1.27 -1.57
CA GLU A 17 -18.83 2.29 -2.36
C GLU A 17 -17.38 2.47 -1.88
N SER A 18 -17.17 2.60 -0.57
CA SER A 18 -15.86 2.69 0.04
C SER A 18 -15.02 1.44 -0.26
N LEU A 19 -15.61 0.25 -0.14
CA LEU A 19 -14.94 -1.01 -0.44
C LEU A 19 -14.52 -1.11 -1.92
N ARG A 20 -15.41 -0.73 -2.85
CA ARG A 20 -15.08 -0.68 -4.28
C ARG A 20 -13.97 0.33 -4.57
N ALA A 21 -14.03 1.51 -3.98
CA ALA A 21 -12.99 2.53 -4.14
C ALA A 21 -11.64 2.05 -3.60
N LEU A 22 -11.63 1.39 -2.44
CA LEU A 22 -10.43 0.80 -1.82
C LEU A 22 -9.75 -0.21 -2.75
N ILE A 23 -10.52 -1.16 -3.29
CA ILE A 23 -10.00 -2.19 -4.20
C ILE A 23 -9.54 -1.58 -5.53
N ARG A 24 -10.30 -0.64 -6.09
CA ARG A 24 -9.92 0.04 -7.34
C ARG A 24 -8.61 0.83 -7.17
N LEU A 25 -8.48 1.59 -6.09
CA LEU A 25 -7.26 2.34 -5.80
C LEU A 25 -6.07 1.41 -5.50
N THR A 26 -6.31 0.24 -4.91
CA THR A 26 -5.29 -0.80 -4.71
C THR A 26 -4.76 -1.31 -6.06
N ALA A 27 -5.64 -1.63 -7.01
CA ALA A 27 -5.25 -2.08 -8.34
C ALA A 27 -4.44 -1.01 -9.09
N GLU A 28 -4.87 0.26 -9.04
CA GLU A 28 -4.15 1.37 -9.66
C GLU A 28 -2.80 1.62 -8.97
N SER A 29 -2.71 1.45 -7.65
CA SER A 29 -1.44 1.53 -6.93
C SER A 29 -0.47 0.45 -7.38
N GLN A 30 -0.93 -0.80 -7.57
CA GLN A 30 -0.08 -1.86 -8.12
C GLN A 30 0.41 -1.51 -9.53
N ARG A 31 -0.47 -0.98 -10.39
CA ARG A 31 -0.10 -0.54 -11.75
C ARG A 31 1.01 0.51 -11.72
N ILE A 32 0.82 1.58 -10.94
CA ILE A 32 1.82 2.66 -10.80
C ILE A 32 3.14 2.10 -10.28
N LEU A 33 3.11 1.25 -9.25
CA LEU A 33 4.32 0.65 -8.70
C LEU A 33 5.01 -0.28 -9.69
N SER A 34 4.25 -1.01 -10.51
CA SER A 34 4.80 -1.83 -11.59
C SER A 34 5.54 -1.00 -12.62
N ASP A 35 4.95 0.11 -13.06
CA ASP A 35 5.54 0.99 -14.07
C ASP A 35 6.80 1.72 -13.56
N VAL A 36 6.82 2.09 -12.28
CA VAL A 36 7.92 2.87 -11.69
C VAL A 36 9.08 1.96 -11.23
N TYR A 37 8.77 0.83 -10.60
CA TYR A 37 9.77 0.02 -9.90
C TYR A 37 9.99 -1.38 -10.47
N HIS A 38 9.15 -1.84 -11.39
CA HIS A 38 9.27 -3.16 -12.04
C HIS A 38 9.51 -4.32 -11.05
N PRO A 39 8.64 -4.50 -10.03
CA PRO A 39 8.76 -5.61 -9.10
C PRO A 39 8.36 -6.94 -9.75
N ASP A 40 8.93 -8.03 -9.25
CA ASP A 40 8.58 -9.39 -9.67
C ASP A 40 7.24 -9.86 -9.11
N GLY A 41 6.73 -9.20 -8.06
CA GLY A 41 5.44 -9.50 -7.46
C GLY A 41 5.01 -8.51 -6.38
N PHE A 42 3.90 -8.80 -5.71
CA PHE A 42 3.35 -7.97 -4.64
C PHE A 42 2.82 -8.81 -3.48
N ASN A 43 2.98 -8.31 -2.25
CA ASN A 43 2.11 -8.70 -1.14
C ASN A 43 1.05 -7.62 -0.93
N VAL A 44 -0.21 -8.05 -0.92
CA VAL A 44 -1.37 -7.19 -0.69
C VAL A 44 -2.16 -7.75 0.49
N GLY A 45 -2.38 -6.96 1.53
CA GLY A 45 -3.03 -7.46 2.74
C GLY A 45 -3.43 -6.38 3.74
N MET A 46 -4.26 -6.78 4.70
CA MET A 46 -4.78 -5.97 5.80
C MET A 46 -4.67 -6.77 7.09
N ASN A 47 -4.35 -6.09 8.20
CA ASN A 47 -4.33 -6.68 9.53
C ASN A 47 -5.44 -6.02 10.37
N PHE A 48 -6.21 -6.83 11.11
CA PHE A 48 -7.32 -6.34 11.95
C PHE A 48 -7.10 -6.69 13.43
N GLY A 49 -7.15 -5.67 14.28
CA GLY A 49 -6.91 -5.83 15.71
C GLY A 49 -5.43 -6.02 16.08
N HIS A 50 -5.12 -5.76 17.35
CA HIS A 50 -3.74 -5.74 17.84
C HIS A 50 -3.04 -7.11 17.68
N VAL A 51 -3.77 -8.20 17.90
CA VAL A 51 -3.24 -9.59 17.80
C VAL A 51 -2.80 -9.94 16.38
N ALA A 52 -3.46 -9.40 15.35
CA ALA A 52 -3.08 -9.63 13.96
C ALA A 52 -1.92 -8.72 13.52
N GLY A 53 -1.33 -7.93 14.42
CA GLY A 53 -0.26 -6.99 14.09
C GLY A 53 -0.75 -5.72 13.39
N ALA A 54 -1.99 -5.29 13.63
CA ALA A 54 -2.45 -3.97 13.18
C ALA A 54 -1.69 -2.87 13.95
N GLY A 55 -0.89 -2.08 13.23
CA GLY A 55 -0.15 -0.95 13.83
C GLY A 55 -1.06 0.19 14.27
N VAL A 56 -2.19 0.38 13.57
CA VAL A 56 -3.28 1.30 13.93
C VAL A 56 -4.55 0.46 13.99
N ALA A 57 -4.93 0.04 15.20
CA ALA A 57 -6.03 -0.91 15.38
C ALA A 57 -7.41 -0.28 15.11
N ASP A 58 -7.53 1.04 15.29
CA ASP A 58 -8.80 1.76 15.16
C ASP A 58 -9.08 2.22 13.72
N HIS A 59 -8.11 2.09 12.81
CA HIS A 59 -8.25 2.50 11.42
C HIS A 59 -7.61 1.47 10.47
N TYR A 60 -8.46 0.74 9.74
CA TYR A 60 -7.93 -0.26 8.81
C TYR A 60 -7.22 0.40 7.63
N HIS A 61 -6.22 -0.31 7.11
CA HIS A 61 -5.47 0.11 5.94
C HIS A 61 -4.92 -1.12 5.23
N LEU A 62 -4.85 -1.01 3.91
CA LEU A 62 -4.36 -2.04 3.02
C LEU A 62 -2.92 -1.72 2.61
N HIS A 63 -2.04 -2.69 2.85
CA HIS A 63 -0.65 -2.63 2.42
C HIS A 63 -0.53 -3.15 1.00
N VAL A 64 0.18 -2.40 0.16
CA VAL A 64 0.63 -2.84 -1.17
C VAL A 64 2.15 -2.80 -1.13
N VAL A 65 2.78 -3.95 -1.09
CA VAL A 65 4.23 -4.08 -0.89
C VAL A 65 4.83 -4.74 -2.14
N PRO A 66 5.58 -4.00 -2.97
CA PRO A 66 6.30 -4.59 -4.10
C PRO A 66 7.39 -5.54 -3.59
N ARG A 67 7.60 -6.65 -4.31
CA ARG A 67 8.54 -7.72 -3.98
C ARG A 67 9.43 -8.04 -5.17
N TRP A 68 10.69 -8.38 -4.90
CA TRP A 68 11.66 -8.84 -5.89
C TRP A 68 12.21 -10.21 -5.50
N SER A 69 12.60 -10.99 -6.50
CA SER A 69 13.30 -12.25 -6.27
C SER A 69 14.58 -11.99 -5.46
N GLY A 70 14.68 -12.62 -4.29
CA GLY A 70 15.81 -12.44 -3.37
C GLY A 70 15.73 -11.24 -2.43
N ASP A 71 14.64 -10.44 -2.44
CA ASP A 71 14.49 -9.29 -1.54
C ASP A 71 14.35 -9.65 -0.06
N SER A 72 13.98 -10.89 0.24
CA SER A 72 14.11 -11.51 1.56
C SER A 72 15.58 -11.85 1.79
N ASN A 73 16.43 -10.83 1.85
CA ASN A 73 17.85 -11.00 2.12
C ASN A 73 18.04 -11.60 3.51
N PHE A 74 18.96 -12.55 3.60
CA PHE A 74 19.50 -13.22 4.79
C PHE A 74 19.77 -12.27 5.98
N MET A 75 20.02 -10.98 5.70
CA MET A 75 20.16 -9.87 6.66
C MET A 75 18.90 -9.57 7.50
N THR A 76 17.70 -9.75 6.95
CA THR A 76 16.44 -9.49 7.68
C THR A 76 16.22 -10.52 8.79
N VAL A 77 16.72 -11.74 8.58
CA VAL A 77 16.59 -12.87 9.51
C VAL A 77 17.71 -12.88 10.56
N THR A 78 18.91 -12.40 10.22
CA THR A 78 20.10 -12.45 11.09
C THR A 78 20.43 -11.14 11.80
N ALA A 79 20.05 -9.97 11.26
CA ALA A 79 20.52 -8.67 11.74
C ALA A 79 19.42 -7.70 12.21
N ARG A 80 18.12 -8.08 12.16
CA ARG A 80 16.96 -7.22 12.50
C ARG A 80 16.98 -5.82 11.84
N THR A 81 17.80 -5.62 10.82
CA THR A 81 18.03 -4.33 10.18
C THR A 81 17.51 -4.44 8.75
N ARG A 82 16.44 -3.70 8.46
CA ARG A 82 15.92 -3.57 7.10
C ARG A 82 16.68 -2.43 6.43
N VAL A 83 17.53 -2.75 5.46
CA VAL A 83 18.08 -1.73 4.56
C VAL A 83 16.93 -1.26 3.68
N VAL A 84 16.49 -0.02 3.86
CA VAL A 84 15.58 0.64 2.93
C VAL A 84 16.48 1.22 1.83
N PRO A 85 16.44 0.72 0.59
CA PRO A 85 17.40 1.10 -0.45
C PRO A 85 17.25 2.54 -0.96
N GLU A 86 16.14 3.20 -0.63
CA GLU A 86 15.77 4.51 -1.13
C GLU A 86 15.13 5.35 -0.01
N ASP A 87 15.50 6.62 0.05
CA ASP A 87 14.91 7.57 1.00
C ASP A 87 13.44 7.84 0.68
N LEU A 88 12.62 8.04 1.71
CA LEU A 88 11.18 8.23 1.57
C LEU A 88 10.82 9.44 0.71
N ASP A 89 11.61 10.51 0.76
CA ASP A 89 11.40 11.71 -0.04
C ASP A 89 11.60 11.42 -1.53
N VAL A 90 12.62 10.62 -1.88
CA VAL A 90 12.88 10.19 -3.26
C VAL A 90 11.76 9.29 -3.76
N THR A 91 11.33 8.33 -2.94
CA THR A 91 10.17 7.47 -3.26
C THR A 91 8.91 8.31 -3.48
N PHE A 92 8.67 9.31 -2.64
CA PHE A 92 7.53 10.21 -2.74
C PHE A 92 7.55 11.01 -4.05
N ASP A 93 8.69 11.63 -4.37
CA ASP A 93 8.83 12.46 -5.58
C ASP A 93 8.65 11.64 -6.86
N LYS A 94 9.12 10.38 -6.88
CA LYS A 94 8.89 9.47 -8.00
C LYS A 94 7.41 9.11 -8.18
N LEU A 95 6.69 8.88 -7.10
CA LEU A 95 5.31 8.37 -7.15
C LEU A 95 4.25 9.47 -7.25
N GLN A 96 4.49 10.63 -6.61
CA GLN A 96 3.50 11.71 -6.50
C GLN A 96 2.91 12.16 -7.86
N PRO A 97 3.70 12.31 -8.96
CA PRO A 97 3.15 12.70 -10.26
C PRO A 97 2.11 11.72 -10.81
N HIS A 98 2.34 10.41 -10.63
CA HIS A 98 1.45 9.36 -11.11
C HIS A 98 0.12 9.36 -10.34
N PHE A 99 0.17 9.50 -9.01
CA PHE A 99 -1.03 9.61 -8.19
C PHE A 99 -1.78 10.93 -8.38
N LYS A 100 -1.08 12.03 -8.68
CA LYS A 100 -1.71 13.31 -9.07
C LYS A 100 -2.50 13.19 -10.37
N LYS A 101 -1.98 12.44 -11.34
CA LYS A 101 -2.68 12.13 -12.59
C LYS A 101 -3.92 11.27 -12.32
N LEU A 102 -3.74 10.17 -11.58
CA LEU A 102 -4.83 9.27 -11.20
C LEU A 102 -5.99 10.02 -10.54
N ARG A 103 -5.69 10.93 -9.59
CA ARG A 103 -6.71 11.74 -8.92
C ARG A 103 -7.56 12.58 -9.89
N LYS A 104 -6.95 13.10 -10.96
CA LYS A 104 -7.70 13.85 -11.99
C LYS A 104 -8.64 12.93 -12.76
N ASP A 105 -8.19 11.71 -13.06
CA ASP A 105 -8.98 10.72 -13.79
C ASP A 105 -10.20 10.26 -12.97
N PHE A 106 -10.06 10.13 -11.64
CA PHE A 106 -11.17 9.87 -10.72
C PHE A 106 -12.11 11.05 -10.51
N ALA A 107 -11.63 12.29 -10.67
CA ALA A 107 -12.45 13.50 -10.53
C ALA A 107 -13.18 13.90 -11.83
N GLY A 108 -12.78 13.31 -12.96
CA GLY A 108 -13.34 13.57 -14.30
C GLY A 108 -14.28 12.48 -14.81
N SER A 109 -14.57 11.46 -14.00
CA SER A 109 -15.51 10.36 -14.28
C SER A 109 -16.74 10.46 -13.37
#